data_AF-A0A1G1Y5P4-F1
#
_entry.id   AF-A0A1G1Y5P4-F1
#
_cell.length_a   1.000
_cell.length_b   1.000
_cell.length_c   1.000
_cell.angle_alpha   90.00
_cell.angle_beta   90.00
_cell.angle_gamma   90.00
#
_symmetry.space_group_name_H-M   'P 1'
#
loop_
_entity.id
_entity.type
_entity.pdbx_description
1 polymer ?
#
loop_
_entity_poly.entity_id
_entity_poly.type
_entity_poly.pdbx_seq_one_letter_code
_entity_poly.pdbx_strand_id
1 'polypeptide(L)'
;MIFRPIQKTNLVGLLTDRFFIYATVGAVILNSLLWLIFFWYIRDFPEQIPLHYNIYFGIDLVGPWYEIFKLSGFGTAVVFINTILALCIHRFSRLLTRLLVGGNAVIQILLFLAGTAIVRLTL
;
A
#
# COMPACT_ATOMS: atom_id res chain seq x y z
N MET A 1 -5.60 0.32 -38.99
CA MET A 1 -5.46 -0.24 -37.62
C MET A 1 -3.97 -0.40 -37.35
N ILE A 2 -3.33 0.60 -36.73
CA ILE A 2 -1.87 0.64 -36.57
C ILE A 2 -1.48 -0.26 -35.40
N PHE A 3 -1.10 -1.50 -35.69
CA PHE A 3 -0.42 -2.37 -34.74
C PHE A 3 0.94 -1.74 -34.42
N ARG A 4 1.02 -1.02 -33.30
CA ARG A 4 2.30 -0.60 -32.73
C ARG A 4 3.10 -1.87 -32.40
N PRO A 5 4.36 -1.98 -32.84
CA PRO A 5 5.17 -3.15 -32.57
C PRO A 5 5.30 -3.32 -31.05
N ILE A 6 5.19 -4.57 -30.59
CA ILE A 6 5.43 -4.99 -29.20
C ILE A 6 6.89 -4.63 -28.90
N GLN A 7 7.08 -3.46 -28.32
CA GLN A 7 8.39 -2.92 -27.98
C GLN A 7 9.02 -3.92 -27.01
N LYS A 8 10.14 -4.56 -27.40
CA LYS A 8 10.92 -5.45 -26.53
C LYS A 8 11.39 -4.63 -25.32
N THR A 9 10.57 -4.56 -24.28
CA THR A 9 10.88 -3.87 -23.05
C THR A 9 11.70 -4.78 -22.17
N ASN A 10 13.01 -4.51 -22.13
CA ASN A 10 13.92 -5.15 -21.19
C ASN A 10 13.55 -4.77 -19.74
N LEU A 11 13.80 -5.65 -18.77
CA LEU A 11 13.61 -5.37 -17.33
C LEU A 11 14.34 -4.08 -16.89
N VAL A 12 15.50 -3.81 -17.50
CA VAL A 12 16.27 -2.58 -17.29
C VAL A 12 15.46 -1.34 -17.67
N GLY A 13 14.62 -1.42 -18.71
CA GLY A 13 13.74 -0.34 -19.15
C GLY A 13 12.63 0.00 -18.16
N LEU A 14 12.08 -1.00 -17.45
CA LEU A 14 11.14 -0.77 -16.35
C LEU A 14 11.83 -0.11 -15.16
N LEU A 15 12.98 -0.65 -14.75
CA LEU A 15 13.75 -0.15 -13.61
C LEU A 15 14.33 1.24 -13.86
N THR A 16 14.30 1.74 -15.10
CA THR A 16 14.69 3.10 -15.46
C THR A 16 13.49 4.04 -15.62
N ASP A 17 12.26 3.51 -15.68
CA ASP A 17 11.06 4.33 -15.82
C ASP A 17 10.80 5.10 -14.52
N ARG A 18 10.99 6.43 -14.58
CA ARG A 18 10.82 7.35 -13.45
C ARG A 18 9.47 7.20 -12.78
N PHE A 19 8.40 6.96 -13.55
CA PHE A 19 7.06 6.81 -12.99
C PHE A 19 6.96 5.55 -12.12
N PHE A 20 7.51 4.44 -12.61
CA PHE A 20 7.54 3.18 -11.87
C PHE A 20 8.32 3.33 -10.56
N ILE A 21 9.51 3.94 -10.63
CA ILE A 21 10.37 4.15 -9.46
C ILE A 21 9.66 5.03 -8.44
N TYR A 22 9.17 6.21 -8.83
CA TYR A 22 8.57 7.16 -7.88
C TYR A 22 7.33 6.58 -7.20
N ALA A 23 6.46 5.89 -7.94
CA ALA A 23 5.25 5.33 -7.37
C ALA A 23 5.54 4.12 -6.46
N THR A 24 6.45 3.22 -6.83
CA THR A 24 6.84 2.08 -5.97
C THR A 24 7.61 2.56 -4.73
N VAL A 25 8.56 3.47 -4.88
CA VAL A 25 9.32 4.04 -3.76
C VAL A 25 8.38 4.82 -2.83
N GLY A 26 7.48 5.64 -3.37
CA GLY A 26 6.47 6.35 -2.58
C GLY A 26 5.57 5.39 -1.79
N ALA A 27 5.11 4.31 -2.42
CA ALA A 27 4.32 3.27 -1.76
C ALA A 27 5.08 2.58 -0.62
N VAL A 28 6.37 2.26 -0.82
CA VAL A 28 7.24 1.67 0.22
C VAL A 28 7.48 2.64 1.37
N ILE A 29 7.75 3.92 1.06
CA ILE A 29 7.95 4.96 2.08
C ILE A 29 6.69 5.12 2.92
N LEU A 30 5.51 5.26 2.30
CA LEU A 30 4.25 5.39 3.03
C LEU A 30 3.98 4.18 3.93
N ASN A 31 4.20 2.96 3.42
CA ASN A 31 4.02 1.76 4.22
C ASN A 31 5.01 1.68 5.39
N SER A 32 6.26 2.08 5.17
CA SER A 32 7.30 2.12 6.21
C SER A 32 7.01 3.17 7.28
N LEU A 33 6.51 4.35 6.87
CA LEU A 33 6.03 5.37 7.80
C LEU A 33 4.87 4.85 8.66
N LEU A 34 3.96 4.08 8.06
CA LEU A 34 2.84 3.44 8.76
C LEU A 34 3.34 2.48 9.85
N TRP A 35 4.31 1.62 9.52
CA TRP A 35 5.00 0.76 10.48
C TRP A 35 5.66 1.56 11.62
N LEU A 36 6.37 2.64 11.29
CA LEU A 36 7.02 3.50 12.29
C LEU A 36 6.02 4.17 13.23
N ILE A 37 4.91 4.68 12.70
CA ILE A 37 3.84 5.29 13.50
C ILE A 37 3.29 4.26 14.50
N PHE A 38 2.93 3.06 14.04
CA PHE A 38 2.40 2.03 14.93
C PHE A 38 3.41 1.59 15.98
N PHE A 39 4.70 1.50 15.61
CA PHE A 39 5.75 1.15 16.56
C PHE A 39 6.00 2.25 17.60
N TRP A 40 5.89 3.53 17.23
CA TRP A 40 6.03 4.64 18.17
C TRP A 40 4.88 4.70 19.18
N TYR A 41 3.64 4.50 18.74
CA TYR A 41 2.46 4.58 19.61
C TYR A 41 2.11 3.28 20.34
N ILE A 42 2.89 2.22 20.16
CA ILE A 42 2.64 0.90 20.76
C ILE A 42 2.49 0.93 22.29
N ARG A 43 3.18 1.86 22.96
CA ARG A 43 3.16 2.01 24.42
C ARG A 43 1.95 2.77 24.94
N ASP A 44 1.36 3.60 24.10
CA ASP A 44 0.23 4.46 24.44
C ASP A 44 -1.11 3.78 24.14
N PHE A 45 -1.08 2.65 23.40
CA PHE A 45 -2.30 1.92 23.09
C PHE A 45 -2.85 1.15 24.31
N PRO A 46 -4.17 1.25 24.57
CA PRO A 46 -4.84 0.38 25.52
C PRO A 46 -4.82 -1.08 25.04
N GLU A 47 -5.10 -2.03 25.94
CA GLU A 47 -5.16 -3.45 25.58
C GLU A 47 -6.12 -3.74 24.42
N GLN A 48 -7.18 -2.94 24.32
CA GLN A 48 -8.21 -3.06 23.30
C GLN A 48 -8.38 -1.73 22.56
N ILE A 49 -8.23 -1.78 21.23
CA ILE A 49 -8.35 -0.63 20.33
C ILE A 49 -9.48 -0.84 19.32
N PRO A 50 -10.15 0.24 18.87
CA PRO A 50 -11.11 0.17 17.78
C PRO A 50 -10.37 -0.10 16.46
N LEU A 51 -10.62 -1.28 15.87
CA LEU A 51 -10.01 -1.72 14.61
C LEU A 51 -10.86 -1.34 13.41
N HIS A 52 -12.17 -1.21 13.59
CA HIS A 52 -13.10 -0.84 12.53
C HIS A 52 -14.14 0.16 13.04
N TYR A 53 -14.51 1.07 12.13
CA TYR A 53 -15.47 2.15 12.39
C TYR A 53 -16.45 2.23 11.23
N ASN A 54 -17.73 2.21 11.55
CA ASN A 54 -18.84 2.37 10.64
C ASN A 54 -19.55 3.71 10.92
N ILE A 55 -19.89 4.45 9.87
CA ILE A 55 -20.61 5.73 10.00
C ILE A 55 -22.00 5.54 10.65
N TYR A 56 -22.65 4.40 10.45
CA TYR A 56 -23.98 4.12 10.96
C TYR A 56 -24.00 3.57 12.40
N PHE A 57 -23.02 2.75 12.77
CA PHE A 57 -23.00 2.01 14.04
C PHE A 57 -21.87 2.44 15.00
N GLY A 58 -20.97 3.32 14.56
CA GLY A 58 -19.78 3.69 15.32
C GLY A 58 -18.71 2.60 15.29
N ILE A 59 -18.05 2.36 16.42
CA ILE A 59 -17.04 1.31 16.58
C ILE A 59 -17.75 -0.05 16.59
N ASP A 60 -17.57 -0.84 15.53
CA ASP A 60 -18.18 -2.17 15.38
C ASP A 60 -17.19 -3.32 15.63
N LEU A 61 -15.89 -3.05 15.58
CA LEU A 61 -14.84 -4.02 15.90
C LEU A 61 -13.81 -3.42 16.85
N VAL A 62 -13.70 -4.04 18.03
CA VAL A 62 -12.65 -3.78 19.00
C VAL A 62 -11.80 -5.02 19.12
N GLY A 63 -10.48 -4.86 19.12
CA GLY A 63 -9.56 -5.97 19.26
C GLY A 63 -8.23 -5.53 19.84
N PRO A 64 -7.33 -6.49 20.08
CA PRO A 64 -6.06 -6.18 20.72
C PRO A 64 -5.17 -5.32 19.83
N TRP A 65 -4.35 -4.47 20.46
CA TRP A 65 -3.52 -3.47 19.77
C TRP A 65 -2.62 -4.05 18.67
N TYR A 66 -2.17 -5.29 18.81
CA TYR A 66 -1.30 -5.92 17.82
C TYR A 66 -2.00 -6.18 16.48
N GLU A 67 -3.32 -6.19 16.44
CA GLU A 67 -4.07 -6.38 15.19
C GLU A 67 -3.91 -5.20 14.23
N ILE A 68 -3.54 -4.01 14.72
CA ILE A 68 -3.27 -2.85 13.87
C ILE A 68 -2.13 -3.12 12.88
N PHE A 69 -1.16 -3.96 13.26
CA PHE A 69 -0.06 -4.35 12.40
C PHE A 69 -0.50 -5.21 11.20
N LYS A 70 -1.68 -5.86 11.27
CA LYS A 70 -2.26 -6.56 10.10
C LYS A 70 -2.51 -5.57 8.96
N LEU A 71 -2.89 -4.33 9.26
CA LEU A 71 -3.09 -3.27 8.27
C LEU A 71 -1.78 -2.94 7.52
N SER A 72 -0.70 -2.68 8.26
CA SER A 72 0.62 -2.41 7.69
C SER A 72 1.16 -3.60 6.90
N GLY A 73 1.03 -4.82 7.46
CA GLY A 73 1.44 -6.06 6.81
C GLY A 73 0.68 -6.34 5.52
N PHE A 74 -0.64 -6.08 5.48
CA PHE A 74 -1.43 -6.15 4.26
C PHE A 74 -0.92 -5.18 3.20
N GLY A 75 -0.61 -3.94 3.59
CA GLY A 75 0.01 -2.96 2.69
C GLY A 75 1.36 -3.44 2.13
N THR A 76 2.21 -4.04 2.96
CA THR A 76 3.49 -4.61 2.51
C THR A 76 3.26 -5.72 1.49
N ALA A 77 2.31 -6.63 1.77
CA ALA A 77 1.96 -7.73 0.87
C ALA A 77 1.43 -7.23 -0.48
N VAL A 78 0.53 -6.24 -0.47
CA VAL A 78 0.00 -5.62 -1.69
C VAL A 78 1.13 -5.00 -2.51
N VAL A 79 2.05 -4.26 -1.88
CA VAL A 79 3.17 -3.64 -2.58
C VAL A 79 4.07 -4.68 -3.22
N PHE A 80 4.40 -5.72 -2.47
CA PHE A 80 5.22 -6.82 -2.95
C PHE A 80 4.59 -7.55 -4.14
N ILE A 81 3.32 -7.97 -3.99
CA ILE A 81 2.57 -8.69 -5.02
C ILE A 81 2.42 -7.84 -6.28
N ASN A 82 2.00 -6.59 -6.16
CA ASN A 82 1.80 -5.70 -7.30
C ASN A 82 3.12 -5.38 -8.02
N THR A 83 4.23 -5.26 -7.28
CA THR A 83 5.55 -5.01 -7.88
C THR A 83 6.02 -6.23 -8.66
N ILE A 84 5.86 -7.44 -8.12
CA ILE A 84 6.18 -8.70 -8.82
C ILE A 84 5.30 -8.87 -10.07
N LEU A 85 4.00 -8.65 -9.95
CA LEU A 85 3.08 -8.69 -11.09
C LEU A 85 3.46 -7.65 -12.15
N ALA A 86 3.80 -6.44 -11.75
CA ALA A 86 4.25 -5.39 -12.66
C ALA A 86 5.52 -5.83 -13.42
N LEU A 87 6.49 -6.46 -12.74
CA LEU A 87 7.70 -7.02 -13.38
C LEU A 87 7.36 -8.14 -14.37
N CYS A 88 6.48 -9.07 -14.01
CA CYS A 88 6.06 -10.19 -14.87
C CYS A 88 5.26 -9.73 -16.10
N ILE A 89 4.41 -8.71 -15.94
CA ILE A 89 3.47 -8.25 -16.97
C ILE A 89 4.08 -7.16 -17.86
N HIS A 90 5.19 -6.53 -17.44
CA HIS A 90 5.83 -5.45 -18.20
C HIS A 90 6.16 -5.81 -19.65
N ARG A 91 6.52 -7.06 -19.91
CA ARG A 91 6.81 -7.57 -21.26
C ARG A 91 5.59 -7.64 -22.18
N PHE A 92 4.39 -7.70 -21.61
CA PHE A 92 3.14 -7.85 -22.34
C PHE A 92 2.42 -6.51 -22.52
N SER A 93 2.32 -5.69 -21.46
CA SER A 93 1.57 -4.44 -21.52
C SER A 93 2.07 -3.38 -20.54
N ARG A 94 2.51 -2.25 -21.10
CA ARG A 94 2.91 -1.06 -20.33
C ARG A 94 1.74 -0.42 -19.57
N LEU A 95 0.54 -0.47 -20.14
CA LEU A 95 -0.66 0.09 -19.52
C LEU A 95 -0.98 -0.62 -18.20
N LEU A 96 -1.00 -1.96 -18.21
CA LEU A 96 -1.30 -2.77 -17.03
C LEU A 96 -0.24 -2.60 -15.94
N THR A 97 1.04 -2.50 -16.34
CA THR A 97 2.14 -2.16 -15.41
C THR A 97 1.89 -0.84 -14.69
N ARG A 98 1.51 0.21 -15.43
CA ARG A 98 1.21 1.54 -14.85
C ARG A 98 -0.02 1.50 -13.95
N LEU A 99 -1.04 0.73 -14.29
CA LEU A 99 -2.22 0.55 -13.46
C LEU A 99 -1.89 -0.18 -12.15
N LEU A 100 -1.07 -1.24 -12.19
CA LEU A 100 -0.64 -1.97 -10.99
C LEU A 100 0.16 -1.07 -10.05
N VAL A 101 1.12 -0.32 -10.58
CA VAL A 101 1.97 0.56 -9.78
C VAL A 101 1.22 1.80 -9.28
N GLY A 102 0.37 2.39 -10.13
CA GLY A 102 -0.51 3.49 -9.72
C GLY A 102 -1.52 3.06 -8.66
N GLY A 103 -2.12 1.87 -8.82
CA GLY A 103 -3.01 1.27 -7.82
C GLY A 103 -2.31 1.05 -6.48
N ASN A 104 -1.04 0.65 -6.51
CA ASN A 104 -0.21 0.53 -5.31
C ASN A 104 -0.12 1.85 -4.52
N ALA A 105 0.12 2.96 -5.21
CA ALA A 105 0.20 4.27 -4.58
C ALA A 105 -1.14 4.68 -3.95
N VAL A 106 -2.25 4.45 -4.66
CA VAL A 106 -3.60 4.76 -4.15
C VAL A 106 -3.92 3.91 -2.92
N ILE A 107 -3.67 2.59 -2.97
CA ILE A 107 -3.92 1.70 -1.84
C ILE A 107 -3.09 2.12 -0.63
N GLN A 108 -1.81 2.46 -0.81
CA GLN A 108 -0.97 2.91 0.30
C GLN A 108 -1.42 4.24 0.91
N ILE A 109 -1.91 5.18 0.10
CA ILE A 109 -2.50 6.42 0.62
C ILE A 109 -3.75 6.10 1.47
N LEU A 110 -4.63 5.23 0.98
CA LEU A 110 -5.84 4.84 1.72
C LEU A 110 -5.51 4.13 3.03
N LEU A 111 -4.55 3.20 3.01
CA LEU A 111 -4.09 2.51 4.22
C LEU A 111 -3.46 3.49 5.21
N PHE A 112 -2.66 4.45 4.74
CA PHE A 112 -2.06 5.48 5.59
C PHE A 112 -3.10 6.36 6.26
N LEU A 113 -4.12 6.80 5.51
CA LEU A 113 -5.25 7.55 6.06
C LEU A 113 -6.02 6.73 7.09
N ALA A 114 -6.32 5.46 6.78
CA ALA A 114 -7.01 4.56 7.71
C ALA A 114 -6.20 4.34 8.99
N GLY A 115 -4.90 4.04 8.89
CA GLY A 115 -4.03 3.80 10.04
C GLY A 115 -3.89 5.02 10.93
N THR A 116 -3.70 6.21 10.35
CA THR A 116 -3.61 7.46 11.13
C THR A 116 -4.94 7.85 11.77
N ALA A 117 -6.08 7.54 11.13
CA ALA A 117 -7.39 7.72 11.73
C ALA A 117 -7.58 6.82 12.95
N ILE A 118 -7.19 5.53 12.88
CA ILE A 118 -7.27 4.60 14.02
C ILE A 118 -6.42 5.10 15.19
N VAL A 119 -5.17 5.50 14.92
CA VAL A 119 -4.27 6.04 15.95
C VAL A 119 -4.89 7.25 16.65
N ARG A 120 -5.45 8.20 15.89
CA ARG A 120 -6.08 9.40 16.43
C ARG A 120 -7.39 9.15 17.19
N LEU A 121 -8.09 8.07 16.88
CA LEU A 121 -9.33 7.72 17.56
C LEU A 121 -9.06 6.96 18.87
N THR A 122 -7.86 6.39 18.99
CA THR A 122 -7.44 5.59 20.14
C THR A 122 -6.73 6.41 21.23
N LEU A 123 -6.00 7.46 20.83
CA LEU A 123 -5.31 8.41 21.72
C LEU A 123 -6.21 9.58 22.10
#